data_AF-A0A345VII1-F1
#
_entry.id   AF-A0A345VII1-F1
#
_cell.length_a   1.000
_cell.length_b   1.000
_cell.length_c   1.000
_cell.angle_alpha   90.00
_cell.angle_beta   90.00
_cell.angle_gamma   90.00
#
_symmetry.space_group_name_H-M   'P 1'
#
loop_
_entity.id
_entity.type
_entity.pdbx_description
1 polymer ?
#
loop_
_entity_poly.entity_id
_entity_poly.type
_entity_poly.pdbx_seq_one_letter_code
_entity_poly.pdbx_strand_id
1 'polypeptide(L)'
;MKVWSEEETDYLIYCLSDRSYNRKDIAEFLGRSVSSVSNKIYHLRKTQGVIDAKHYSDFEIKLIKNSYHRLGAKDLANVLGRSAHSLEKKASSLGVSRKNNKSVDVIKELKRLSNEGYYINQICKKLGMSHTLVLYYDSKYNLSLRRISKEQRKELNRKLNEKFWRRLPVRRRL
;
A
#
# COMPACT_ATOMS: atom_id res chain seq x y z
N MET A 1 -4.47 25.14 -39.47
CA MET A 1 -4.14 23.97 -38.61
C MET A 1 -4.86 22.75 -39.16
N LYS A 2 -4.18 21.62 -39.35
CA LYS A 2 -4.81 20.36 -39.82
C LYS A 2 -5.74 19.82 -38.72
N VAL A 3 -7.04 19.75 -38.99
CA VAL A 3 -8.04 19.15 -38.09
C VAL A 3 -7.71 17.67 -37.88
N TRP A 4 -7.91 17.15 -36.67
CA TRP A 4 -7.72 15.73 -36.37
C TRP A 4 -8.92 14.93 -36.86
N SER A 5 -8.69 13.87 -37.64
CA SER A 5 -9.77 12.93 -37.98
C SER A 5 -10.10 12.01 -36.80
N GLU A 6 -11.22 11.31 -36.89
CA GLU A 6 -11.61 10.31 -35.90
C GLU A 6 -10.61 9.16 -35.90
N GLU A 7 -10.20 8.67 -37.08
CA GLU A 7 -9.24 7.57 -37.23
C GLU A 7 -7.85 7.94 -36.67
N GLU A 8 -7.36 9.16 -36.91
CA GLU A 8 -6.11 9.64 -36.31
C GLU A 8 -6.22 9.69 -34.78
N THR A 9 -7.41 10.04 -34.27
CA THR A 9 -7.68 10.11 -32.82
C THR A 9 -7.74 8.72 -32.21
N ASP A 10 -8.43 7.78 -32.84
CA ASP A 10 -8.55 6.39 -32.39
C ASP A 10 -7.22 5.67 -32.42
N TYR A 11 -6.43 5.85 -33.49
CA TYR A 11 -5.07 5.32 -33.56
C TYR A 11 -4.20 5.87 -32.42
N LEU A 12 -4.29 7.18 -32.14
CA LEU A 12 -3.56 7.79 -31.04
C LEU A 12 -3.97 7.18 -29.68
N ILE A 13 -5.27 7.02 -29.43
CA ILE A 13 -5.78 6.41 -28.19
C ILE A 13 -5.30 4.97 -28.05
N TYR A 14 -5.34 4.20 -29.14
CA TYR A 14 -4.81 2.84 -29.20
C TYR A 14 -3.33 2.82 -28.81
N CYS A 15 -2.49 3.65 -29.44
CA CYS A 15 -1.07 3.71 -29.11
C CYS A 15 -0.81 4.11 -27.66
N LEU A 16 -1.56 5.08 -27.11
CA LEU A 16 -1.40 5.53 -25.72
C LEU A 16 -1.71 4.42 -24.69
N SER A 17 -2.57 3.48 -25.06
CA SER A 17 -2.93 2.32 -24.24
C SER A 17 -1.84 1.24 -24.22
N ASP A 18 -1.11 1.09 -25.33
CA ASP A 18 0.08 0.26 -25.39
C ASP A 18 1.22 0.95 -24.62
N ARG A 19 2.02 0.20 -23.86
CA ARG A 19 3.14 0.75 -23.08
C ARG A 19 4.40 0.93 -23.91
N SER A 20 4.42 0.44 -25.15
CA SER A 20 5.60 0.36 -26.01
C SER A 20 5.82 1.59 -26.90
N TYR A 21 4.84 2.48 -27.04
CA TYR A 21 4.90 3.54 -28.05
C TYR A 21 5.93 4.65 -27.79
N ASN A 22 6.32 5.29 -28.88
CA ASN A 22 7.08 6.52 -28.93
C ASN A 22 6.29 7.59 -29.69
N ARG A 23 6.22 8.80 -29.13
CA ARG A 23 5.50 9.92 -29.77
C ARG A 23 6.12 10.35 -31.09
N LYS A 24 7.42 10.11 -31.30
CA LYS A 24 8.09 10.37 -32.59
C LYS A 24 7.54 9.45 -33.67
N ASP A 25 7.47 8.15 -33.38
CA ASP A 25 6.99 7.14 -34.32
C ASP A 25 5.51 7.36 -34.66
N ILE A 26 4.68 7.74 -33.68
CA ILE A 26 3.29 8.14 -33.93
C ILE A 26 3.22 9.39 -34.84
N ALA A 27 4.07 10.38 -34.58
CA ALA A 27 4.09 11.61 -35.35
C ALA A 27 4.50 11.34 -36.81
N GLU A 28 5.50 10.49 -37.02
CA GLU A 28 5.93 10.02 -38.33
C GLU A 28 4.81 9.26 -39.05
N PHE A 29 4.20 8.27 -38.40
CA PHE A 29 3.11 7.48 -38.98
C PHE A 29 1.89 8.34 -39.39
N LEU A 30 1.51 9.31 -38.55
CA LEU A 30 0.39 10.20 -38.81
C LEU A 30 0.74 11.39 -39.73
N GLY A 31 2.00 11.55 -40.12
CA GLY A 31 2.48 12.71 -40.88
C GLY A 31 2.23 14.03 -40.14
N ARG A 32 2.39 14.06 -38.81
CA ARG A 32 2.21 15.23 -37.95
C ARG A 32 3.49 15.57 -37.20
N SER A 33 3.55 16.79 -36.64
CA SER A 33 4.64 17.13 -35.73
C SER A 33 4.45 16.49 -34.36
N VAL A 34 5.55 16.17 -33.68
CA VAL A 34 5.54 15.66 -32.29
C VAL A 34 4.81 16.63 -31.35
N SER A 35 4.90 17.94 -31.59
CA SER A 35 4.18 18.96 -30.85
C SER A 35 2.67 18.88 -31.07
N SER A 36 2.21 18.65 -32.31
CA SER A 36 0.80 18.43 -32.61
C SER A 36 0.26 17.19 -31.90
N VAL A 37 1.02 16.08 -31.91
CA VAL A 37 0.65 14.85 -31.19
C VAL A 37 0.59 15.11 -29.69
N SER A 38 1.60 15.76 -29.10
CA SER A 38 1.66 16.07 -27.67
C SER A 38 0.49 16.94 -27.22
N ASN A 39 0.12 17.96 -28.01
CA ASN A 39 -1.04 18.81 -27.72
C ASN A 39 -2.35 18.02 -27.81
N LYS A 40 -2.52 17.17 -28.82
CA LYS A 40 -3.72 16.32 -28.93
C LYS A 40 -3.84 15.36 -27.74
N ILE A 41 -2.74 14.71 -27.33
CA ILE A 41 -2.70 13.87 -26.12
C ILE A 41 -3.14 14.68 -24.90
N TYR A 42 -2.56 15.87 -24.69
CA TYR A 42 -2.95 16.74 -23.58
C TYR A 42 -4.46 17.02 -23.55
N HIS A 43 -5.06 17.34 -24.69
CA HIS A 43 -6.50 17.58 -24.78
C HIS A 43 -7.31 16.31 -24.49
N LEU A 44 -6.98 15.17 -25.10
CA LEU A 44 -7.67 13.89 -24.87
C LEU A 44 -7.66 13.48 -23.39
N ARG A 45 -6.54 13.69 -22.71
CA ARG A 45 -6.44 13.43 -21.26
C ARG A 45 -7.37 14.31 -20.45
N LYS A 46 -7.51 15.58 -20.82
CA LYS A 46 -8.33 16.57 -20.10
C LYS A 46 -9.81 16.40 -20.40
N THR A 47 -10.19 16.09 -21.63
CA THR A 47 -11.59 16.08 -22.08
C THR A 47 -12.22 14.69 -22.06
N GLN A 48 -11.44 13.63 -22.33
CA GLN A 48 -11.93 12.25 -22.46
C GLN A 48 -11.32 11.30 -21.41
N GLY A 49 -10.42 11.79 -20.54
CA GLY A 49 -9.82 10.97 -19.49
C GLY A 49 -8.87 9.87 -20.01
N VAL A 50 -8.39 9.99 -21.25
CA VAL A 50 -7.45 9.03 -21.85
C VAL A 50 -6.19 8.93 -20.98
N ILE A 51 -5.72 7.71 -20.72
CA ILE A 51 -4.53 7.48 -19.90
C ILE A 51 -3.30 7.34 -20.80
N ASP A 52 -2.33 8.25 -20.62
CA ASP A 52 -0.98 8.09 -21.19
C ASP A 52 -0.18 7.18 -20.25
N ALA A 53 -0.01 5.92 -20.64
CA ALA A 53 0.63 4.92 -19.79
C ALA A 53 2.08 5.29 -19.40
N LYS A 54 2.75 6.11 -20.23
CA LYS A 54 4.16 6.51 -20.08
C LYS A 54 4.33 7.81 -19.29
N HIS A 55 3.38 8.72 -19.33
CA HIS A 55 3.50 10.08 -18.75
C HIS A 55 2.38 10.40 -17.77
N TYR A 56 2.75 10.91 -16.60
CA TYR A 56 1.82 11.43 -15.60
C TYR A 56 1.44 12.88 -15.91
N SER A 57 0.17 13.23 -15.69
CA SER A 57 -0.35 14.59 -15.81
C SER A 57 -0.07 15.36 -14.52
N ASP A 58 -0.17 16.68 -14.60
CA ASP A 58 -0.10 17.53 -13.41
C ASP A 58 -1.20 17.19 -12.40
N PHE A 59 -2.40 16.83 -12.87
CA PHE A 59 -3.49 16.35 -12.02
C PHE A 59 -3.11 15.07 -11.28
N GLU A 60 -2.61 14.06 -11.99
CA GLU A 60 -2.17 12.80 -11.36
C GLU A 60 -1.02 13.03 -10.39
N ILE A 61 -0.05 13.88 -10.75
CA ILE A 61 1.07 14.23 -9.87
C ILE A 61 0.55 14.92 -8.60
N LYS A 62 -0.38 15.88 -8.73
CA LYS A 62 -1.01 16.57 -7.60
C LYS A 62 -1.78 15.59 -6.72
N LEU A 63 -2.52 14.66 -7.31
CA LEU A 63 -3.26 13.63 -6.58
C LEU A 63 -2.33 12.68 -5.83
N ILE A 64 -1.25 12.22 -6.46
CA ILE A 64 -0.23 11.38 -5.83
C ILE A 64 0.38 12.11 -4.63
N LYS A 65 0.84 13.35 -4.80
CA LYS A 65 1.42 14.14 -3.70
C LYS A 65 0.46 14.28 -2.50
N ASN A 66 -0.82 14.55 -2.78
CA ASN A 66 -1.80 14.85 -1.75
C ASN A 66 -2.39 13.61 -1.08
N SER A 67 -2.38 12.44 -1.72
CA SER A 67 -3.15 11.28 -1.26
C SER A 67 -2.31 10.03 -0.99
N TYR A 68 -1.09 9.94 -1.53
CA TYR A 68 -0.27 8.72 -1.48
C TYR A 68 0.10 8.31 -0.07
N HIS A 69 0.30 9.28 0.82
CA HIS A 69 0.61 9.01 2.23
C HIS A 69 -0.49 8.19 2.94
N ARG A 70 -1.76 8.32 2.52
CA ARG A 70 -2.92 7.66 3.14
C ARG A 70 -3.32 6.39 2.39
N LEU A 71 -3.57 6.52 1.08
CA LEU A 71 -4.09 5.44 0.24
C LEU A 71 -2.99 4.44 -0.16
N GLY A 72 -1.77 4.93 -0.40
CA GLY A 72 -0.69 4.11 -0.95
C GLY A 72 -0.93 3.72 -2.41
N ALA A 73 -0.03 2.90 -2.94
CA ALA A 73 0.05 2.68 -4.38
C ALA A 73 -1.14 1.94 -4.98
N LYS A 74 -1.56 0.83 -4.36
CA LYS A 74 -2.63 -0.03 -4.89
C LYS A 74 -3.96 0.72 -5.04
N ASP A 75 -4.36 1.44 -3.98
CA ASP A 75 -5.64 2.13 -3.96
C ASP A 75 -5.66 3.33 -4.92
N LEU A 76 -4.57 4.12 -4.97
CA LEU A 76 -4.46 5.21 -5.94
C LEU A 76 -4.34 4.73 -7.38
N ALA A 77 -3.69 3.59 -7.61
CA ALA A 77 -3.54 3.02 -8.93
C ALA A 77 -4.90 2.62 -9.52
N ASN A 78 -5.80 2.06 -8.68
CA ASN A 78 -7.17 1.77 -9.08
C ASN A 78 -7.94 3.05 -9.46
N VAL A 79 -7.79 4.13 -8.67
CA VAL A 79 -8.45 5.41 -8.96
C VAL A 79 -7.93 6.04 -10.25
N LEU A 80 -6.63 5.93 -10.52
CA LEU A 80 -5.97 6.51 -11.70
C LEU A 80 -5.95 5.59 -12.92
N GLY A 81 -6.52 4.38 -12.83
CA GLY A 81 -6.44 3.38 -13.90
C GLY A 81 -5.01 2.97 -14.28
N ARG A 82 -4.06 3.05 -13.34
CA ARG A 82 -2.64 2.73 -13.57
C ARG A 82 -2.23 1.44 -12.88
N SER A 83 -1.03 0.96 -13.18
CA SER A 83 -0.43 -0.11 -12.40
C SER A 83 0.15 0.42 -11.08
N ALA A 84 -0.03 -0.34 -10.00
CA ALA A 84 0.54 -0.02 -8.69
C ALA A 84 2.07 0.18 -8.78
N HIS A 85 2.76 -0.67 -9.54
CA HIS A 85 4.21 -0.57 -9.73
C HIS A 85 4.66 0.73 -10.40
N SER A 86 3.96 1.18 -11.45
CA SER A 86 4.25 2.47 -12.09
C SER A 86 4.05 3.63 -11.11
N LEU A 87 3.00 3.54 -10.30
CA LEU A 87 2.66 4.56 -9.33
C LEU A 87 3.65 4.60 -8.16
N GLU A 88 4.16 3.45 -7.69
CA GLU A 88 5.24 3.37 -6.69
C GLU A 88 6.54 4.01 -7.17
N LYS A 89 6.94 3.70 -8.41
CA LYS A 89 8.10 4.34 -9.04
C LYS A 89 7.91 5.85 -9.14
N LYS A 90 6.73 6.29 -9.58
CA LYS A 90 6.43 7.73 -9.68
C LYS A 90 6.43 8.40 -8.31
N ALA A 91 5.76 7.84 -7.32
CA ALA A 91 5.73 8.33 -5.94
C ALA A 91 7.14 8.47 -5.37
N SER A 92 7.99 7.46 -5.58
CA SER A 92 9.39 7.48 -5.16
C SER A 92 10.17 8.62 -5.81
N SER A 93 10.04 8.82 -7.14
CA SER A 93 10.68 9.96 -7.82
C SER A 93 10.16 11.33 -7.38
N LEU A 94 8.94 11.39 -6.85
CA LEU A 94 8.33 12.60 -6.29
C LEU A 94 8.68 12.79 -4.81
N GLY A 95 9.47 11.89 -4.21
CA GLY A 95 9.84 11.93 -2.79
C GLY A 95 8.66 11.66 -1.84
N VAL A 96 7.57 11.07 -2.31
CA VAL A 96 6.41 10.77 -1.47
C VAL A 96 6.36 9.29 -1.11
N SER A 97 6.19 9.02 0.17
CA SER A 97 6.09 7.67 0.71
C SER A 97 4.76 7.48 1.44
N ARG A 98 4.34 6.23 1.58
CA ARG A 98 3.17 5.91 2.37
C ARG A 98 3.50 6.16 3.85
N LYS A 99 2.63 6.85 4.59
CA LYS A 99 2.73 6.82 6.05
C LYS A 99 2.38 5.40 6.51
N ASN A 100 3.23 4.79 7.34
CA ASN A 100 2.92 3.52 7.98
C ASN A 100 1.80 3.72 9.03
N ASN A 101 0.57 4.01 8.59
CA ASN A 101 -0.61 4.17 9.45
C ASN A 101 -0.88 2.88 10.25
N LYS A 102 -0.57 1.70 9.68
CA LYS A 102 -0.58 0.44 10.42
C LYS A 102 0.24 0.51 11.71
N SER A 103 1.40 1.17 11.70
CA SER A 103 2.19 1.32 12.92
C SER A 103 1.50 2.26 13.91
N VAL A 104 0.91 3.36 13.45
CA VAL A 104 0.23 4.33 14.34
C VAL A 104 -0.97 3.72 15.05
N ASP A 105 -1.84 3.01 14.31
CA ASP A 105 -3.03 2.37 14.89
C ASP A 105 -2.63 1.22 15.82
N VAL A 106 -1.63 0.43 15.45
CA VAL A 106 -1.08 -0.64 16.31
C VAL A 106 -0.49 -0.04 17.58
N ILE A 107 0.28 1.05 17.50
CA ILE A 107 0.86 1.71 18.67
C ILE A 107 -0.24 2.22 19.61
N LYS A 108 -1.29 2.84 19.06
CA LYS A 108 -2.43 3.33 19.86
C LYS A 108 -3.10 2.19 20.61
N GLU A 109 -3.30 1.07 19.94
CA GLU A 109 -3.91 -0.13 20.53
C GLU A 109 -3.01 -0.81 21.55
N LEU A 110 -1.70 -0.90 21.30
CA LEU A 110 -0.71 -1.38 22.26
C LEU A 110 -0.72 -0.54 23.55
N LYS A 111 -0.76 0.80 23.42
CA LYS A 111 -0.86 1.71 24.58
C LYS A 111 -2.17 1.50 25.34
N ARG A 112 -3.31 1.41 24.63
CA ARG A 112 -4.63 1.18 25.24
C ARG A 112 -4.65 -0.09 26.07
N LEU A 113 -4.18 -1.22 25.50
CA LEU A 113 -4.13 -2.49 26.21
C LEU A 113 -3.13 -2.49 27.38
N SER A 114 -2.00 -1.80 27.25
CA SER A 114 -1.05 -1.62 28.36
C SER A 114 -1.69 -0.87 29.53
N ASN A 115 -2.44 0.20 29.24
CA ASN A 115 -3.15 1.00 30.23
C ASN A 115 -4.28 0.21 30.92
N GLU A 116 -4.92 -0.71 30.20
CA GLU A 116 -5.87 -1.68 30.74
C GLU A 116 -5.20 -2.77 31.62
N GLY A 117 -3.88 -2.75 31.74
CA GLY A 117 -3.12 -3.66 32.59
C GLY A 117 -2.77 -5.00 31.94
N TYR A 118 -2.99 -5.15 30.63
CA TYR A 118 -2.57 -6.36 29.92
C TYR A 118 -1.05 -6.48 29.86
N TYR A 119 -0.55 -7.70 30.02
CA TYR A 119 0.85 -8.04 29.81
C TYR A 119 1.14 -8.33 28.33
N ILE A 120 2.38 -8.13 27.89
CA ILE A 120 2.82 -8.34 26.48
C ILE A 120 2.34 -9.68 25.90
N ASN A 121 2.42 -10.78 26.66
CA ASN A 121 1.97 -12.10 26.20
C ASN A 121 0.45 -12.16 25.94
N GLN A 122 -0.35 -11.44 26.73
CA GLN A 122 -1.80 -11.34 26.53
C GLN A 122 -2.11 -10.43 25.35
N ILE A 123 -1.38 -9.32 25.21
CA ILE A 123 -1.49 -8.39 24.07
C ILE A 123 -1.18 -9.13 22.76
N CYS A 124 -0.10 -9.91 22.70
CA CYS A 124 0.26 -10.73 21.54
C CYS A 124 -0.88 -11.68 21.15
N LYS A 125 -1.46 -12.39 22.12
CA LYS A 125 -2.59 -13.30 21.86
C LYS A 125 -3.85 -12.56 21.41
N LYS A 126 -4.16 -11.42 22.03
CA LYS A 126 -5.36 -10.63 21.76
C LYS A 126 -5.32 -9.98 20.38
N LEU A 127 -4.14 -9.53 19.95
CA LEU A 127 -3.93 -8.88 18.66
C LEU A 127 -3.47 -9.84 17.54
N GLY A 128 -3.24 -11.11 17.85
CA GLY A 128 -2.69 -12.09 16.90
C GLY A 128 -1.28 -11.71 16.39
N MET A 129 -0.51 -10.97 17.20
CA MET A 129 0.81 -10.46 16.82
C MET A 129 1.94 -11.33 17.36
N SER A 130 3.06 -11.36 16.65
CA SER A 130 4.26 -12.04 17.14
C SER A 130 4.89 -11.27 18.29
N HIS A 131 5.47 -12.02 19.24
CA HIS A 131 6.15 -11.43 20.40
C HIS A 131 7.29 -10.49 19.99
N THR A 132 8.07 -10.87 18.97
CA THR A 132 9.17 -10.06 18.42
C THR A 132 8.68 -8.73 17.87
N LEU A 133 7.55 -8.72 17.15
CA LEU A 133 6.98 -7.50 16.59
C LEU A 133 6.50 -6.53 17.67
N VAL A 134 5.85 -7.05 18.71
CA VAL A 134 5.40 -6.23 19.86
C VAL A 134 6.59 -5.64 20.61
N LEU A 135 7.68 -6.40 20.81
CA LEU A 135 8.91 -5.89 21.43
C LEU A 135 9.60 -4.82 20.56
N TYR A 136 9.59 -4.99 19.23
CA TYR A 136 10.08 -3.97 18.31
C TYR A 136 9.32 -2.65 18.49
N TYR A 137 7.98 -2.71 18.55
CA TYR A 137 7.15 -1.52 18.79
C TYR A 137 7.39 -0.92 20.18
N ASP A 138 7.50 -1.73 21.22
CA ASP A 138 7.79 -1.30 22.59
C ASP A 138 9.09 -0.51 22.66
N SER A 139 10.17 -1.04 22.07
CA SER A 139 11.49 -0.41 22.04
C SER A 139 11.54 0.82 21.13
N LYS A 140 11.04 0.71 19.89
CA LYS A 140 11.12 1.80 18.90
C LYS A 140 10.32 3.04 19.32
N TYR A 141 9.22 2.85 20.03
CA TYR A 141 8.31 3.94 20.40
C TYR A 141 8.21 4.18 21.91
N ASN A 142 9.11 3.58 22.71
CA ASN A 142 9.19 3.72 24.16
C ASN A 142 7.82 3.59 24.86
N LEU A 143 7.14 2.46 24.63
CA LEU A 143 5.78 2.23 25.11
C LEU A 143 5.70 1.72 26.55
N SER A 144 6.81 1.23 27.10
CA SER A 144 6.92 0.69 28.47
C SER A 144 5.86 -0.38 28.77
N LEU A 145 5.67 -1.33 27.84
CA LEU A 145 4.66 -2.39 27.99
C LEU A 145 4.98 -3.33 29.15
N ARG A 146 3.95 -3.73 29.91
CA ARG A 146 4.08 -4.58 31.11
C ARG A 146 4.50 -6.00 30.76
N ARG A 147 5.50 -6.53 31.48
CA ARG A 147 6.04 -7.89 31.33
C ARG A 147 5.66 -8.72 32.56
N ILE A 148 5.29 -9.98 32.34
CA ILE A 148 5.14 -10.93 33.45
C ILE A 148 6.51 -11.24 34.05
N SER A 149 6.58 -11.38 35.38
CA SER A 149 7.80 -11.84 36.06
C SER A 149 8.16 -13.27 35.65
N LYS A 150 9.41 -13.67 35.93
CA LYS A 150 9.88 -15.04 35.66
C LYS A 150 9.02 -16.06 36.41
N GLU A 151 8.65 -15.74 37.64
CA GLU A 151 7.86 -16.54 38.57
C GLU A 151 6.42 -16.68 38.06
N GLN A 152 5.78 -15.57 37.69
CA GLN A 152 4.43 -15.58 37.10
C GLN A 152 4.39 -16.35 35.78
N ARG A 153 5.46 -16.28 34.96
CA ARG A 153 5.58 -17.07 33.73
C ARG A 153 5.71 -18.56 34.01
N LYS A 154 6.52 -18.95 35.00
CA LYS A 154 6.67 -20.35 35.42
C LYS A 154 5.33 -20.92 35.89
N GLU A 155 4.59 -20.14 36.68
CA GLU A 155 3.26 -20.51 37.17
C GLU A 155 2.22 -20.64 36.04
N LEU A 156 2.21 -19.70 35.08
CA LEU A 156 1.34 -19.77 33.91
C LEU A 156 1.63 -21.02 33.06
N ASN A 157 2.90 -21.35 32.85
CA ASN A 157 3.31 -22.55 32.12
C ASN A 157 2.88 -23.82 32.86
N ARG A 158 3.01 -23.85 34.20
CA ARG A 158 2.51 -24.97 35.03
C ARG A 158 1.00 -25.17 34.84
N LYS A 159 0.20 -24.10 34.98
CA LYS A 159 -1.26 -24.15 34.79
C LYS A 159 -1.68 -24.57 33.38
N LEU A 160 -0.99 -24.09 32.34
CA LEU A 160 -1.25 -24.49 30.96
C LEU A 160 -0.90 -25.96 30.72
N ASN A 161 0.21 -26.43 31.28
CA ASN A 161 0.63 -27.83 31.21
C ASN A 161 -0.38 -28.74 31.91
N GLU A 162 -0.80 -28.40 33.14
CA GLU A 162 -1.84 -29.14 33.86
C GLU A 162 -3.17 -29.19 33.08
N LYS A 163 -3.60 -28.05 32.50
CA LYS A 163 -4.82 -27.99 31.68
C LYS A 163 -4.69 -28.81 30.40
N PHE A 164 -3.50 -28.89 29.82
CA PHE A 164 -3.20 -29.74 28.67
C PHE A 164 -3.27 -31.23 29.05
N TRP A 165 -2.59 -31.64 30.12
CA TRP A 165 -2.60 -33.04 30.60
C TRP A 165 -4.01 -33.50 31.03
N ARG A 166 -4.82 -32.62 31.62
CA ARG A 166 -6.23 -32.93 31.96
C ARG A 166 -7.14 -33.13 30.75
N ARG A 167 -6.76 -32.62 29.58
CA ARG A 167 -7.54 -32.71 28.33
C ARG A 167 -7.16 -33.92 27.47
N LEU A 168 -6.09 -34.63 27.83
CA LEU A 168 -5.72 -35.85 27.13
C LEU A 168 -6.67 -36.98 27.56
N PRO A 169 -7.29 -37.71 26.61
CA PRO A 169 -8.12 -38.85 26.95
C PRO A 169 -7.24 -39.90 27.64
N VAL A 170 -7.60 -40.25 28.87
CA VAL A 170 -6.95 -41.34 29.60
C VAL A 170 -7.19 -42.60 28.78
N ARG A 171 -6.14 -43.13 28.14
CA ARG A 171 -6.20 -44.46 27.52
C ARG A 171 -6.48 -45.46 28.63
N ARG A 172 -7.74 -45.89 28.77
CA ARG A 172 -8.08 -47.09 29.53
C ARG A 172 -7.36 -48.24 28.83
N ARG A 173 -6.38 -48.85 29.50
CA ARG A 173 -5.81 -50.12 29.06
C ARG A 173 -6.95 -51.14 29.13
N LEU A 174 -7.28 -51.73 27.99
CA LEU A 174 -8.11 -52.94 27.90
C LEU A 174 -7.33 -54.12 28.49
#